data_AF-A0A3D1M3F4-F1
#
_entry.id   AF-A0A3D1M3F4-F1
#
_cell.length_a   1.000
_cell.length_b   1.000
_cell.length_c   1.000
_cell.angle_alpha   90.00
_cell.angle_beta   90.00
_cell.angle_gamma   90.00
#
_symmetry.space_group_name_H-M   'P 1'
#
loop_
_entity.id
_entity.type
_entity.pdbx_description
1 polymer ?
#
loop_
_entity_poly.entity_id
_entity_poly.type
_entity_poly.pdbx_seq_one_letter_code
_entity_poly.pdbx_strand_id
1 'polypeptide(L)'
;MPSFTGEITALESPIDVMYLMHKVFMDHSIKTERLALHVVQGGELGELKEALDEWLKHILYHVDTEDVFLTGPLKEKALPDGRMVVKDNVAEHDQIRLEGEHVLNNFSRNTWQEATEISRDLILALDDQKHVELMDKVEDLQIAIERVLTEDDLKIRARKHLYRSVLALKVTEFDHFENEEASVLPLVKEQMSRNEQLECARKLLFQDSAAHSGWIYDFILNGLCESERILLQDLRKEIDARL
;
A
#
# COMPACT_ATOMS: atom_id res chain seq x y z
N MET A 1 23.19 -3.09 -1.22
CA MET A 1 21.80 -3.52 -1.02
C MET A 1 21.49 -4.48 -2.17
N PRO A 2 20.97 -5.69 -1.91
CA PRO A 2 20.43 -6.51 -2.99
C PRO A 2 19.39 -5.67 -3.74
N SER A 3 19.31 -5.76 -5.07
CA SER A 3 18.23 -5.07 -5.77
C SER A 3 16.90 -5.68 -5.33
N PHE A 4 15.84 -4.87 -5.16
CA PHE A 4 14.46 -5.32 -4.89
C PHE A 4 13.93 -6.36 -5.90
N THR A 5 14.65 -6.55 -7.00
CA THR A 5 14.39 -7.53 -8.06
C THR A 5 15.12 -8.86 -7.88
N GLY A 6 15.94 -9.00 -6.83
CA GLY A 6 16.64 -10.24 -6.51
C GLY A 6 15.69 -11.34 -6.06
N GLU A 7 16.11 -12.58 -6.25
CA GLU A 7 15.43 -13.72 -5.64
C GLU A 7 15.78 -13.79 -4.16
N ILE A 8 14.76 -13.79 -3.31
CA ILE A 8 14.92 -13.97 -1.87
C ILE A 8 15.08 -15.46 -1.62
N THR A 9 16.24 -15.86 -1.11
CA THR A 9 16.61 -17.29 -0.96
C THR A 9 16.44 -17.82 0.45
N ALA A 10 16.24 -16.95 1.44
CA ALA A 10 16.01 -17.32 2.83
C ALA A 10 15.27 -16.21 3.59
N LEU A 11 14.49 -16.62 4.61
CA LEU A 11 13.97 -15.75 5.67
C LEU A 11 14.74 -16.09 6.95
N GLU A 12 15.62 -15.20 7.41
CA GLU A 12 16.45 -15.42 8.61
C GLU A 12 15.63 -15.25 9.89
N SER A 13 14.58 -14.43 9.81
CA SER A 13 13.66 -14.10 10.88
C SER A 13 12.23 -14.01 10.34
N PRO A 14 11.20 -14.20 11.19
CA PRO A 14 9.81 -14.16 10.75
C PRO A 14 9.42 -12.86 10.04
N ILE A 15 9.98 -11.73 10.48
CA ILE A 15 9.66 -10.42 9.88
C ILE A 15 10.27 -10.23 8.49
N ASP A 16 11.19 -11.08 8.06
CA ASP A 16 11.75 -11.03 6.69
C ASP A 16 10.69 -11.30 5.62
N VAL A 17 9.49 -11.75 6.00
CA VAL A 17 8.33 -11.79 5.09
C VAL A 17 8.02 -10.44 4.46
N MET A 18 8.36 -9.33 5.12
CA MET A 18 8.23 -7.97 4.58
C MET A 18 8.95 -7.83 3.23
N TYR A 19 10.13 -8.42 3.06
CA TYR A 19 10.85 -8.40 1.78
C TYR A 19 10.06 -9.09 0.66
N LEU A 20 9.35 -10.18 0.96
CA LEU A 20 8.48 -10.86 0.00
C LEU A 20 7.24 -10.00 -0.32
N MET A 21 6.68 -9.34 0.69
CA MET A 21 5.52 -8.46 0.54
C MET A 21 5.85 -7.25 -0.32
N HIS A 22 6.90 -6.50 0.03
CA HIS A 22 7.37 -5.32 -0.68
C HIS A 22 7.65 -5.64 -2.15
N LYS A 23 8.34 -6.76 -2.42
CA LYS A 23 8.59 -7.19 -3.80
C LYS A 23 7.30 -7.34 -4.62
N VAL A 24 6.29 -8.02 -4.08
CA VAL A 24 5.01 -8.21 -4.79
C VAL A 24 4.23 -6.90 -4.91
N PHE A 25 4.22 -6.05 -3.88
CA PHE A 25 3.60 -4.73 -3.94
C PHE A 25 4.25 -3.84 -5.01
N MET A 26 5.58 -3.81 -5.06
CA MET A 26 6.33 -3.08 -6.08
C MET A 26 6.05 -3.58 -7.50
N ASP A 27 5.99 -4.91 -7.71
CA ASP A 27 5.63 -5.48 -9.01
C ASP A 27 4.21 -5.08 -9.44
N HIS A 28 3.27 -5.05 -8.48
CA HIS A 28 1.89 -4.64 -8.73
C HIS A 28 1.74 -3.14 -8.98
N SER A 29 2.49 -2.28 -8.29
CA SER A 29 2.49 -0.84 -8.55
C SER A 29 3.15 -0.49 -9.88
N ILE A 30 4.21 -1.20 -10.29
CA ILE A 30 4.79 -1.11 -11.64
C ILE A 30 3.74 -1.50 -12.71
N LYS A 31 3.01 -2.59 -12.49
CA LYS A 31 1.92 -3.01 -13.41
C LYS A 31 0.85 -1.91 -13.49
N THR A 32 0.45 -1.35 -12.35
CA THR A 32 -0.58 -0.31 -12.28
C THR A 32 -0.15 0.99 -12.96
N GLU A 33 1.12 1.41 -12.81
CA GLU A 33 1.70 2.54 -13.54
C GLU A 33 1.62 2.34 -15.06
N ARG A 34 1.94 1.14 -15.56
CA ARG A 34 1.86 0.84 -17.00
C ARG A 34 0.43 0.94 -17.52
N LEU A 35 -0.55 0.46 -16.74
CA LEU A 35 -1.97 0.60 -17.06
C LEU A 35 -2.39 2.07 -17.08
N ALA A 36 -1.91 2.87 -16.13
CA ALA A 36 -2.16 4.31 -16.09
C ALA A 36 -1.58 5.03 -17.31
N LEU A 37 -0.38 4.64 -17.75
CA LEU A 37 0.22 5.16 -18.98
C LEU A 37 -0.59 4.75 -20.23
N HIS A 38 -1.08 3.51 -20.28
CA HIS A 38 -1.93 3.03 -21.37
C HIS A 38 -3.23 3.85 -21.48
N VAL A 39 -3.86 4.17 -20.35
CA VAL A 39 -5.03 5.05 -20.28
C VAL A 39 -4.73 6.44 -20.84
N VAL A 40 -3.56 7.03 -20.51
CA VAL A 40 -3.11 8.32 -21.10
C VAL A 40 -3.00 8.23 -22.62
N GLN A 41 -2.61 7.08 -23.15
CA GLN A 41 -2.44 6.83 -24.59
C GLN A 41 -3.74 6.52 -25.33
N GLY A 42 -4.89 6.49 -24.64
CA GLY A 42 -6.19 6.20 -25.25
C GLY A 42 -6.84 4.90 -24.79
N GLY A 43 -6.17 4.12 -23.94
CA GLY A 43 -6.67 2.85 -23.42
C GLY A 43 -7.90 2.97 -22.51
N GLU A 44 -8.54 1.82 -22.29
CA GLU A 44 -9.72 1.68 -21.42
C GLU A 44 -9.36 1.76 -19.93
N LEU A 45 -10.29 2.27 -19.12
CA LEU A 45 -10.08 2.50 -17.69
C LEU A 45 -10.30 1.27 -16.80
N GLY A 46 -10.95 0.22 -17.31
CA GLY A 46 -11.39 -0.94 -16.50
C GLY A 46 -10.24 -1.67 -15.83
N GLU A 47 -9.22 -2.09 -16.59
CA GLU A 47 -8.07 -2.82 -16.03
C GLU A 47 -7.25 -1.96 -15.04
N LEU A 48 -7.13 -0.66 -15.32
CA LEU A 48 -6.47 0.27 -14.39
C LEU A 48 -7.24 0.36 -13.07
N LYS A 49 -8.58 0.41 -13.13
CA LYS A 49 -9.42 0.47 -11.94
C LYS A 49 -9.18 -0.75 -11.04
N GLU A 50 -9.29 -1.95 -11.61
CA GLU A 50 -9.15 -3.20 -10.86
C GLU A 50 -7.76 -3.31 -10.23
N ALA A 51 -6.70 -2.98 -10.99
CA ALA A 51 -5.34 -2.99 -10.49
C ALA A 51 -5.12 -1.96 -9.37
N LEU A 52 -5.68 -0.76 -9.52
CA LEU A 52 -5.57 0.31 -8.54
C LEU A 52 -6.34 0.01 -7.25
N ASP A 53 -7.56 -0.51 -7.35
CA ASP A 53 -8.37 -0.93 -6.19
C ASP A 53 -7.64 -2.05 -5.42
N GLU A 54 -7.09 -3.04 -6.12
CA GLU A 54 -6.30 -4.11 -5.51
C GLU A 54 -5.02 -3.55 -4.87
N TRP A 55 -4.32 -2.61 -5.53
CA TRP A 55 -3.12 -2.00 -4.98
C TRP A 55 -3.39 -1.24 -3.69
N LEU A 56 -4.34 -0.31 -3.73
CA LEU A 56 -4.70 0.53 -2.58
C LEU A 56 -5.19 -0.30 -1.40
N LYS A 57 -5.99 -1.34 -1.67
CA LYS A 57 -6.44 -2.26 -0.63
C LYS A 57 -5.26 -2.90 0.11
N HIS A 58 -4.23 -3.36 -0.60
CA HIS A 58 -3.07 -4.00 0.01
C HIS A 58 -2.16 -3.01 0.75
N ILE A 59 -1.78 -1.91 0.12
CA ILE A 59 -0.84 -0.94 0.71
C ILE A 59 -1.43 -0.24 1.94
N LEU A 60 -2.73 0.11 1.91
CA LEU A 60 -3.38 0.73 3.07
C LEU A 60 -3.49 -0.25 4.25
N TYR A 61 -3.87 -1.50 3.97
CA TYR A 61 -3.88 -2.53 5.02
C TYR A 61 -2.49 -2.74 5.64
N HIS A 62 -1.45 -2.74 4.82
CA HIS A 62 -0.06 -2.94 5.22
C HIS A 62 0.41 -1.87 6.20
N VAL A 63 0.33 -0.59 5.81
CA VAL A 63 0.81 0.53 6.63
C VAL A 63 0.01 0.68 7.94
N ASP A 64 -1.30 0.43 7.91
CA ASP A 64 -2.13 0.46 9.13
C ASP A 64 -1.79 -0.70 10.08
N THR A 65 -1.50 -1.87 9.52
CA THR A 65 -1.09 -3.05 10.31
C THR A 65 0.29 -2.82 10.93
N GLU A 66 1.21 -2.19 10.21
CA GLU A 66 2.52 -1.82 10.74
C GLU A 66 2.45 -0.81 11.86
N ASP A 67 1.65 0.24 11.70
CA ASP A 67 1.45 1.25 12.75
C ASP A 67 1.04 0.61 14.08
N VAL A 68 0.18 -0.42 14.02
CA VAL A 68 -0.34 -1.09 15.22
C VAL A 68 0.59 -2.17 15.75
N PHE A 69 1.10 -3.05 14.88
CA PHE A 69 1.76 -4.29 15.30
C PHE A 69 3.28 -4.30 15.07
N LEU A 70 3.80 -3.39 14.25
CA LEU A 70 5.22 -3.27 13.96
C LEU A 70 5.83 -2.05 14.66
N THR A 71 5.46 -0.83 14.28
CA THR A 71 6.07 0.40 14.83
C THR A 71 5.50 0.80 16.19
N GLY A 72 4.19 0.58 16.43
CA GLY A 72 3.53 0.88 17.70
C GLY A 72 4.22 0.28 18.95
N PRO A 73 4.66 -0.99 18.93
CA PRO A 73 5.39 -1.58 20.06
C PRO A 73 6.87 -1.18 20.16
N LEU A 74 7.46 -0.56 19.13
CA LEU A 74 8.89 -0.22 19.12
C LEU A 74 9.18 0.99 20.01
N LYS A 75 10.35 0.96 20.64
CA LYS A 75 10.94 2.14 21.24
C LYS A 75 11.64 2.94 20.16
N GLU A 76 11.39 4.24 20.19
CA GLU A 76 11.99 5.19 19.27
C GLU A 76 13.53 5.13 19.25
N LYS A 77 14.12 5.30 18.06
CA LYS A 77 15.56 5.32 17.84
C LYS A 77 15.93 6.46 16.91
N ALA A 78 16.83 7.33 17.38
CA ALA A 78 17.41 8.38 16.55
C ALA A 78 18.56 7.81 15.71
N LEU A 79 18.58 8.12 14.42
CA LEU A 79 19.70 7.88 13.53
C LEU A 79 20.77 8.98 13.66
N PRO A 80 22.02 8.73 13.24
CA PRO A 80 23.10 9.73 13.35
C PRO A 80 22.85 11.05 12.61
N ASP A 81 21.96 11.05 11.62
CA ASP A 81 21.55 12.22 10.83
C ASP A 81 20.38 13.00 11.46
N GLY A 82 19.88 12.56 12.61
CA GLY A 82 18.79 13.21 13.35
C GLY A 82 17.38 12.72 12.99
N ARG A 83 17.25 11.79 12.03
CA ARG A 83 15.98 11.11 11.74
C ARG A 83 15.54 10.22 12.90
N MET A 84 14.23 10.05 13.03
CA MET A 84 13.57 9.30 14.10
C MET A 84 12.84 8.11 13.50
N VAL A 85 13.37 6.90 13.68
CA VAL A 85 12.93 5.71 12.91
C VAL A 85 11.43 5.47 13.00
N VAL A 86 10.85 5.52 14.20
CA VAL A 86 9.41 5.21 14.38
C VAL A 86 8.54 6.37 13.90
N LYS A 87 8.86 7.59 14.32
CA LYS A 87 8.07 8.79 13.95
C LYS A 87 8.09 9.08 12.45
N ASP A 88 9.26 8.97 11.83
CA ASP A 88 9.40 9.26 10.41
C ASP A 88 8.65 8.21 9.58
N ASN A 89 8.66 6.93 10.01
CA ASN A 89 7.88 5.87 9.38
C ASN A 89 6.36 6.13 9.43
N VAL A 90 5.84 6.48 10.61
CA VAL A 90 4.40 6.81 10.76
C VAL A 90 4.03 8.03 9.91
N ALA A 91 4.92 9.02 9.79
CA ALA A 91 4.70 10.19 8.94
C ALA A 91 4.70 9.82 7.43
N GLU A 92 5.52 8.87 7.00
CA GLU A 92 5.47 8.32 5.64
C GLU A 92 4.15 7.58 5.38
N HIS A 93 3.65 6.81 6.35
CA HIS A 93 2.32 6.19 6.25
C HIS A 93 1.21 7.21 6.09
N ASP A 94 1.25 8.31 6.86
CA ASP A 94 0.32 9.43 6.70
C ASP A 94 0.34 9.99 5.27
N GLN A 95 1.52 10.11 4.67
CA GLN A 95 1.67 10.56 3.29
C GLN A 95 1.11 9.55 2.28
N ILE A 96 1.35 8.24 2.46
CA ILE A 96 0.79 7.17 1.62
C ILE A 96 -0.74 7.21 1.65
N ARG A 97 -1.34 7.35 2.85
CA ARG A 97 -2.81 7.45 3.00
C ARG A 97 -3.36 8.66 2.23
N LEU A 98 -2.73 9.83 2.38
CA LEU A 98 -3.11 11.05 1.65
C LEU A 98 -2.98 10.89 0.12
N GLU A 99 -1.90 10.30 -0.37
CA GLU A 99 -1.70 10.09 -1.80
C GLU A 99 -2.67 9.07 -2.38
N GLY A 100 -2.98 8.00 -1.63
CA GLY A 100 -4.01 7.03 -1.98
C GLY A 100 -5.39 7.69 -2.15
N GLU A 101 -5.78 8.55 -1.21
CA GLU A 101 -7.01 9.36 -1.33
C GLU A 101 -7.00 10.26 -2.57
N HIS A 102 -5.88 10.92 -2.84
CA HIS A 102 -5.73 11.78 -4.02
C HIS A 102 -5.94 10.99 -5.32
N VAL A 103 -5.37 9.78 -5.40
CA VAL A 103 -5.53 8.90 -6.57
C VAL A 103 -7.00 8.48 -6.73
N LEU A 104 -7.68 8.09 -5.65
CA LEU A 104 -9.10 7.71 -5.67
C LEU A 104 -10.02 8.87 -6.07
N ASN A 105 -9.80 10.06 -5.52
CA ASN A 105 -10.56 11.25 -5.85
C ASN A 105 -10.42 11.64 -7.34
N ASN A 106 -9.21 11.52 -7.88
CA ASN A 106 -8.95 11.76 -9.30
C ASN A 106 -9.57 10.70 -10.21
N PHE A 107 -9.66 9.46 -9.74
CA PHE A 107 -10.35 8.39 -10.45
C PHE A 107 -11.88 8.61 -10.44
N SER A 108 -12.42 9.00 -9.29
CA SER A 108 -13.85 9.33 -9.07
C SER A 108 -14.37 10.45 -9.97
N ARG A 109 -13.53 11.48 -10.20
CA ARG A 109 -13.82 12.63 -11.06
C ARG A 109 -13.98 12.32 -12.56
N ASN A 110 -13.46 11.19 -13.03
CA ASN A 110 -13.39 10.91 -14.48
C ASN A 110 -14.46 9.96 -15.01
N THR A 111 -15.08 9.09 -14.18
CA THR A 111 -16.22 8.25 -14.60
C THR A 111 -16.90 7.54 -13.42
N TRP A 112 -17.93 8.09 -12.77
CA TRP A 112 -18.65 7.29 -11.75
C TRP A 112 -20.16 7.54 -11.65
N GLN A 113 -20.92 6.72 -12.40
CA GLN A 113 -22.10 6.04 -11.86
C GLN A 113 -21.73 4.56 -11.70
N GLU A 114 -21.87 4.07 -10.46
CA GLU A 114 -21.81 2.68 -10.01
C GLU A 114 -20.45 1.94 -10.00
N ALA A 115 -20.17 1.33 -8.82
CA ALA A 115 -19.26 0.20 -8.53
C ALA A 115 -18.11 0.45 -7.53
N THR A 116 -18.41 0.65 -6.23
CA THR A 116 -18.11 -0.37 -5.19
C THR A 116 -18.19 0.26 -3.79
N GLU A 117 -19.23 -0.12 -3.05
CA GLU A 117 -19.39 0.16 -1.61
C GLU A 117 -18.19 -0.35 -0.79
N ILE A 118 -17.45 -1.33 -1.32
CA ILE A 118 -16.31 -2.00 -0.66
C ILE A 118 -15.11 -1.06 -0.42
N SER A 119 -14.86 -0.09 -1.30
CA SER A 119 -13.75 0.86 -1.15
C SER A 119 -14.14 2.01 -0.20
N ARG A 120 -15.40 2.45 -0.28
CA ARG A 120 -15.89 3.58 0.52
C ARG A 120 -16.02 3.22 2.00
N ASP A 121 -16.55 2.04 2.33
CA ASP A 121 -16.72 1.62 3.73
C ASP A 121 -15.38 1.32 4.41
N LEU A 122 -14.39 0.81 3.67
CA LEU A 122 -13.05 0.57 4.20
C LEU A 122 -12.31 1.88 4.47
N ILE A 123 -12.46 2.88 3.59
CA ILE A 123 -11.88 4.23 3.77
C ILE A 123 -12.61 5.00 4.88
N LEU A 124 -13.94 4.90 4.96
CA LEU A 124 -14.74 5.51 6.02
C LEU A 124 -14.38 4.94 7.40
N ALA A 125 -14.03 3.65 7.48
CA ALA A 125 -13.64 3.03 8.74
C ALA A 125 -12.27 3.50 9.29
N LEU A 126 -11.45 4.20 8.48
CA LEU A 126 -10.04 4.44 8.81
C LEU A 126 -9.72 5.80 9.47
N ASP A 127 -10.52 6.88 9.32
CA ASP A 127 -10.44 8.09 10.17
C ASP A 127 -11.66 9.02 10.01
N ASP A 128 -12.78 8.69 10.66
CA ASP A 128 -14.09 9.39 10.54
C ASP A 128 -14.04 10.92 10.74
N GLN A 129 -12.99 11.47 11.38
CA GLN A 129 -12.98 12.87 11.80
C GLN A 129 -12.23 13.83 10.87
N LYS A 130 -11.27 13.35 10.06
CA LYS A 130 -10.49 14.20 9.14
C LYS A 130 -10.99 14.18 7.70
N HIS A 131 -11.63 13.08 7.28
CA HIS A 131 -12.13 12.94 5.92
C HIS A 131 -13.34 13.85 5.61
N VAL A 132 -14.24 14.10 6.57
CA VAL A 132 -15.46 14.89 6.31
C VAL A 132 -15.14 16.35 5.93
N GLU A 133 -14.18 17.00 6.60
CA GLU A 133 -13.80 18.39 6.28
C GLU A 133 -13.01 18.54 4.97
N LEU A 134 -12.30 17.49 4.54
CA LEU A 134 -11.56 17.50 3.28
C LEU A 134 -12.51 17.28 2.10
N MET A 135 -13.49 16.39 2.26
CA MET A 135 -14.46 16.05 1.21
C MET A 135 -15.40 17.22 0.86
N ASP A 136 -15.88 17.98 1.85
CA ASP A 136 -16.72 19.16 1.61
C ASP A 136 -15.98 20.25 0.80
N LYS A 137 -14.68 20.47 1.08
CA LYS A 137 -13.87 21.46 0.35
C LYS A 137 -13.49 21.00 -1.07
N VAL A 138 -13.38 19.69 -1.27
CA VAL A 138 -13.11 19.06 -2.57
C VAL A 138 -14.35 19.11 -3.46
N GLU A 139 -15.55 18.95 -2.87
CA GLU A 139 -16.85 19.02 -3.55
C GLU A 139 -17.21 20.45 -4.00
N ASP A 140 -16.98 21.46 -3.15
CA ASP A 140 -17.21 22.87 -3.52
C ASP A 140 -16.27 23.35 -4.65
N LEU A 141 -15.03 22.88 -4.66
CA LEU A 141 -14.07 23.16 -5.73
C LEU A 141 -14.42 22.41 -7.02
N GLN A 142 -15.04 21.22 -6.92
CA GLN A 142 -15.51 20.43 -8.06
C GLN A 142 -16.66 21.13 -8.80
N ILE A 143 -17.66 21.64 -8.08
CA ILE A 143 -18.81 22.35 -8.67
C ILE A 143 -18.34 23.61 -9.44
N ALA A 144 -17.30 24.29 -8.97
CA ALA A 144 -16.74 25.47 -9.62
C ALA A 144 -15.96 25.14 -10.91
N ILE A 145 -15.30 23.98 -10.96
CA ILE A 145 -14.47 23.55 -12.10
C ILE A 145 -15.33 22.89 -13.19
N GLU A 146 -16.37 22.14 -12.82
CA GLU A 146 -17.30 21.48 -13.75
C GLU A 146 -18.09 22.45 -14.63
N ARG A 147 -18.36 23.67 -14.16
CA ARG A 147 -19.08 24.69 -14.96
C ARG A 147 -18.25 25.31 -16.08
N VAL A 148 -16.92 25.13 -16.11
CA VAL A 148 -16.02 25.88 -16.99
C VAL A 148 -15.54 25.07 -18.21
N LEU A 149 -15.69 23.74 -18.21
CA LEU A 149 -14.90 22.88 -19.09
C LEU A 149 -15.77 21.77 -19.73
N THR A 150 -16.10 21.90 -21.02
CA THR A 150 -17.02 20.99 -21.74
C THR A 150 -16.47 20.31 -23.00
N GLU A 151 -15.15 20.28 -23.27
CA GLU A 151 -14.59 19.66 -24.49
C GLU A 151 -13.31 18.82 -24.28
N ASP A 152 -13.01 17.93 -25.24
CA ASP A 152 -12.04 16.79 -25.27
C ASP A 152 -10.66 16.99 -24.62
N ASP A 153 -10.18 18.22 -24.50
CA ASP A 153 -8.94 18.57 -23.82
C ASP A 153 -8.94 18.22 -22.32
N LEU A 154 -10.13 18.15 -21.69
CA LEU A 154 -10.24 17.72 -20.30
C LEU A 154 -9.89 16.27 -20.09
N LYS A 155 -10.33 15.38 -20.98
CA LYS A 155 -10.09 13.94 -20.84
C LYS A 155 -8.58 13.66 -20.88
N ILE A 156 -7.85 14.34 -21.77
CA ILE A 156 -6.38 14.21 -21.86
C ILE A 156 -5.70 14.79 -20.61
N ARG A 157 -6.11 15.97 -20.13
CA ARG A 157 -5.54 16.57 -18.91
C ARG A 157 -5.79 15.72 -17.68
N ALA A 158 -7.00 15.19 -17.53
CA ALA A 158 -7.39 14.39 -16.38
C ALA A 158 -6.69 13.02 -16.36
N ARG A 159 -6.55 12.36 -17.52
CA ARG A 159 -5.74 11.13 -17.65
C ARG A 159 -4.27 11.37 -17.29
N LYS A 160 -3.68 12.48 -17.76
CA LYS A 160 -2.30 12.86 -17.39
C LYS A 160 -2.16 13.13 -15.89
N HIS A 161 -3.17 13.72 -15.26
CA HIS A 161 -3.16 13.96 -13.82
C HIS A 161 -3.28 12.66 -13.02
N LEU A 162 -4.14 11.74 -13.45
CA LEU A 162 -4.25 10.40 -12.88
C LEU A 162 -2.90 9.66 -12.95
N TYR A 163 -2.27 9.62 -14.12
CA TYR A 163 -0.95 9.01 -14.29
C TYR A 163 0.10 9.62 -13.34
N ARG A 164 0.14 10.95 -13.21
CA ARG A 164 1.06 11.61 -12.28
C ARG A 164 0.80 11.25 -10.82
N SER A 165 -0.47 11.06 -10.44
CA SER A 165 -0.85 10.68 -9.08
C SER A 165 -0.45 9.23 -8.79
N VAL A 166 -0.71 8.32 -9.74
CA VAL A 166 -0.25 6.91 -9.68
C VAL A 166 1.27 6.82 -9.58
N LEU A 167 1.99 7.62 -10.37
CA LEU A 167 3.44 7.67 -10.32
C LEU A 167 3.95 8.22 -8.98
N ALA A 168 3.33 9.26 -8.43
CA ALA A 168 3.70 9.81 -7.13
C ALA A 168 3.54 8.77 -6.03
N LEU A 169 2.38 8.11 -5.95
CA LEU A 169 2.12 7.04 -4.97
C LEU A 169 3.15 5.91 -5.08
N LYS A 170 3.52 5.51 -6.30
CA LYS A 170 4.53 4.48 -6.52
C LYS A 170 5.91 4.90 -5.98
N VAL A 171 6.32 6.15 -6.22
CA VAL A 171 7.62 6.64 -5.73
C VAL A 171 7.61 6.68 -4.21
N THR A 172 6.54 7.19 -3.60
CA THR A 172 6.38 7.22 -2.14
C THR A 172 6.40 5.82 -1.54
N GLU A 173 5.69 4.85 -2.14
CA GLU A 173 5.73 3.44 -1.73
C GLU A 173 7.14 2.86 -1.80
N PHE A 174 7.88 3.13 -2.89
CA PHE A 174 9.22 2.58 -3.07
C PHE A 174 10.17 3.14 -2.01
N ASP A 175 10.21 4.46 -1.87
CA ASP A 175 11.06 5.15 -0.89
C ASP A 175 10.72 4.67 0.54
N HIS A 176 9.44 4.48 0.84
CA HIS A 176 8.96 3.95 2.11
C HIS A 176 9.51 2.54 2.38
N PHE A 177 9.37 1.61 1.44
CA PHE A 177 9.92 0.25 1.59
C PHE A 177 11.46 0.28 1.73
N GLU A 178 12.18 1.11 0.96
CA GLU A 178 13.63 1.22 1.13
C GLU A 178 14.00 1.68 2.55
N ASN A 179 13.26 2.65 3.09
CA ASN A 179 13.48 3.19 4.43
C ASN A 179 13.15 2.17 5.52
N GLU A 180 12.03 1.47 5.41
CA GLU A 180 11.65 0.40 6.33
C GLU A 180 12.69 -0.70 6.38
N GLU A 181 13.09 -1.21 5.22
CA GLU A 181 14.07 -2.29 5.12
C GLU A 181 15.44 -1.90 5.67
N ALA A 182 15.84 -0.64 5.49
CA ALA A 182 17.12 -0.13 5.95
C ALA A 182 17.14 0.25 7.43
N SER A 183 15.99 0.62 8.01
CA SER A 183 15.94 1.28 9.33
C SER A 183 14.98 0.63 10.31
N VAL A 184 13.76 0.31 9.86
CA VAL A 184 12.69 -0.23 10.72
C VAL A 184 12.87 -1.73 10.94
N LEU A 185 13.05 -2.54 9.90
CA LEU A 185 13.23 -3.99 10.05
C LEU A 185 14.44 -4.37 10.93
N PRO A 186 15.61 -3.70 10.82
CA PRO A 186 16.70 -3.92 11.78
C PRO A 186 16.30 -3.60 13.22
N LEU A 187 15.49 -2.56 13.44
CA LEU A 187 15.01 -2.19 14.76
C LEU A 187 14.02 -3.22 15.32
N VAL A 188 13.15 -3.77 14.47
CA VAL A 188 12.27 -4.89 14.82
C VAL A 188 13.08 -6.11 15.24
N LYS A 189 14.11 -6.48 14.46
CA LYS A 189 15.00 -7.61 14.81
C LYS A 189 15.77 -7.38 16.11
N GLU A 190 16.09 -6.13 16.44
CA GLU A 190 16.78 -5.75 17.68
C GLU A 190 15.84 -5.79 18.89
N GLN A 191 14.61 -5.32 18.76
CA GLN A 191 13.71 -5.08 19.89
C GLN A 191 12.64 -6.16 20.11
N MET A 192 12.22 -6.84 19.05
CA MET A 192 11.17 -7.87 19.12
C MET A 192 11.79 -9.26 19.21
N SER A 193 11.27 -10.04 20.15
CA SER A 193 11.50 -11.48 20.18
C SER A 193 10.95 -12.13 18.91
N ARG A 194 11.46 -13.32 18.61
CA ARG A 194 10.97 -14.12 17.48
C ARG A 194 9.46 -14.41 17.54
N ASN A 195 8.88 -14.46 18.74
CA ASN A 195 7.44 -14.69 18.91
C ASN A 195 6.61 -13.45 18.57
N GLU A 196 7.08 -12.27 18.98
CA GLU A 196 6.46 -11.00 18.61
C GLU A 196 6.55 -10.78 17.10
N GLN A 197 7.68 -11.10 16.48
CA GLN A 197 7.85 -11.05 15.02
C GLN A 197 6.90 -12.03 14.29
N LEU A 198 6.69 -13.23 14.82
CA LEU A 198 5.72 -14.18 14.23
C LEU A 198 4.28 -13.68 14.31
N GLU A 199 3.89 -13.05 15.43
CA GLU A 199 2.55 -12.46 15.53
C GLU A 199 2.40 -11.26 14.58
N CYS A 200 3.44 -10.43 14.45
CA CYS A 200 3.47 -9.34 13.48
C CYS A 200 3.32 -9.88 12.04
N ALA A 201 4.13 -10.86 11.64
CA ALA A 201 4.04 -11.52 10.34
C ALA A 201 2.65 -12.13 10.10
N ARG A 202 2.03 -12.71 11.12
CA ARG A 202 0.66 -13.22 11.03
C ARG A 202 -0.34 -12.11 10.76
N LYS A 203 -0.27 -10.99 11.47
CA LYS A 203 -1.17 -9.84 11.26
C LYS A 203 -0.99 -9.20 9.89
N LEU A 204 0.24 -9.15 9.38
CA LEU A 204 0.55 -8.66 8.04
C LEU A 204 -0.04 -9.56 6.94
N LEU A 205 -0.01 -10.88 7.12
CA LEU A 205 -0.48 -11.85 6.12
C LEU A 205 -1.97 -12.20 6.25
N PHE A 206 -2.56 -12.03 7.44
CA PHE A 206 -3.91 -12.48 7.75
C PHE A 206 -4.74 -11.40 8.45
N GLN A 207 -5.80 -10.96 7.77
CA GLN A 207 -6.78 -10.05 8.34
C GLN A 207 -7.90 -10.84 9.02
N ASP A 208 -7.82 -10.97 10.35
CA ASP A 208 -8.76 -11.76 11.16
C ASP A 208 -10.23 -11.33 10.98
N SER A 209 -10.50 -10.05 10.72
CA SER A 209 -11.84 -9.49 10.56
C SER A 209 -12.42 -9.62 9.15
N ALA A 210 -11.62 -10.01 8.15
CA ALA A 210 -12.08 -10.11 6.77
C ALA A 210 -12.83 -11.42 6.52
N ALA A 211 -13.77 -11.41 5.57
CA ALA A 211 -14.52 -12.61 5.17
C ALA A 211 -13.60 -13.73 4.64
N HIS A 212 -12.53 -13.35 3.95
CA HIS A 212 -11.44 -14.24 3.56
C HIS A 212 -10.15 -13.76 4.23
N SER A 213 -9.80 -14.31 5.39
CA SER A 213 -8.68 -13.79 6.20
C SER A 213 -7.33 -13.86 5.49
N GLY A 214 -7.14 -14.82 4.58
CA GLY A 214 -5.88 -15.04 3.85
C GLY A 214 -5.73 -14.25 2.56
N TRP A 215 -6.53 -13.21 2.32
CA TRP A 215 -6.50 -12.49 1.05
C TRP A 215 -5.13 -11.85 0.74
N ILE A 216 -4.41 -11.35 1.74
CA ILE A 216 -3.03 -10.84 1.58
C ILE A 216 -2.10 -12.00 1.26
N TYR A 217 -2.11 -13.05 2.09
CA TYR A 217 -1.29 -14.24 1.89
C TYR A 217 -1.42 -14.80 0.47
N ASP A 218 -2.64 -14.95 -0.03
CA ASP A 218 -2.90 -15.48 -1.38
C ASP A 218 -2.37 -14.54 -2.47
N PHE A 219 -2.55 -13.23 -2.29
CA PHE A 219 -2.03 -12.23 -3.23
C PHE A 219 -0.49 -12.29 -3.31
N ILE A 220 0.19 -12.30 -2.15
CA ILE A 220 1.65 -12.43 -2.10
C ILE A 220 2.09 -13.75 -2.71
N LEU A 221 1.49 -14.87 -2.31
CA LEU A 221 1.84 -16.19 -2.83
C LEU A 221 1.74 -16.26 -4.35
N ASN A 222 0.70 -15.66 -4.93
CA ASN A 222 0.50 -15.63 -6.38
C ASN A 222 1.56 -14.79 -7.11
N GLY A 223 2.05 -13.71 -6.49
CA GLY A 223 3.07 -12.82 -7.06
C GLY A 223 4.51 -13.37 -6.99
N LEU A 224 4.78 -14.34 -6.11
CA LEU A 224 6.13 -14.88 -5.91
C LEU A 224 6.51 -15.97 -6.93
N CYS A 225 7.82 -16.14 -7.13
CA CYS A 225 8.37 -17.29 -7.85
C CYS A 225 8.36 -18.56 -6.97
N GLU A 226 8.61 -19.73 -7.57
CA GLU A 226 8.42 -21.02 -6.89
C GLU A 226 9.25 -21.18 -5.61
N SER A 227 10.52 -20.79 -5.63
CA SER A 227 11.41 -20.84 -4.46
C SER A 227 10.94 -19.92 -3.33
N GLU A 228 10.52 -18.70 -3.66
CA GLU A 228 10.00 -17.73 -2.70
C GLU A 228 8.64 -18.16 -2.12
N ARG A 229 7.79 -18.82 -2.91
CA ARG A 229 6.54 -19.44 -2.42
C ARG A 229 6.81 -20.47 -1.35
N ILE A 230 7.85 -21.28 -1.49
CA ILE A 230 8.25 -22.27 -0.48
C ILE A 230 8.61 -21.56 0.83
N LEU A 231 9.36 -20.45 0.78
CA LEU A 231 9.70 -19.67 1.97
C LEU A 231 8.45 -19.16 2.70
N LEU A 232 7.50 -18.58 1.96
CA LEU A 232 6.24 -18.09 2.52
C LEU A 232 5.38 -19.22 3.10
N GLN A 233 5.34 -20.38 2.45
CA GLN A 233 4.63 -21.57 2.94
C GLN A 233 5.26 -22.16 4.21
N ASP A 234 6.59 -22.16 4.31
CA ASP A 234 7.28 -22.64 5.49
C ASP A 234 7.07 -21.71 6.69
N LEU A 235 7.11 -20.39 6.49
CA LEU A 235 6.71 -19.41 7.51
C LEU A 235 5.26 -19.62 7.94
N ARG A 236 4.36 -19.89 6.97
CA ARG A 236 2.94 -20.17 7.28
C ARG A 236 2.76 -21.38 8.19
N LYS A 237 3.48 -22.48 7.93
CA LYS A 237 3.43 -23.68 8.79
C LYS A 237 3.87 -23.35 10.22
N GLU A 238 4.85 -22.48 10.36
CA GLU A 238 5.32 -22.04 11.67
C GLU A 238 4.32 -21.17 12.41
N ILE A 239 3.65 -20.24 11.71
CA ILE A 239 2.55 -19.45 12.25
C ILE A 239 1.42 -20.39 12.74
N ASP A 240 1.01 -21.34 11.91
CA ASP A 240 -0.07 -22.28 12.21
C ASP A 240 0.26 -23.21 13.39
N ALA A 241 1.53 -23.58 13.58
CA ALA A 241 1.95 -24.43 14.69
C ALA A 241 1.81 -23.77 16.08
N ARG A 242 1.41 -22.49 16.14
CA ARG A 242 1.24 -21.71 17.37
C ARG A 242 -0.20 -21.29 17.66
N LEU A 243 -1.11 -21.54 16.73
CA LEU A 243 -2.55 -21.36 16.91
C LEU A 243 -3.16 -22.61 17.57
#